data_AF-A0A2U8H7U4-F1
#
_entry.id   AF-A0A2U8H7U4-F1
#
_cell.length_a   1.000
_cell.length_b   1.000
_cell.length_c   1.000
_cell.angle_alpha   90.00
_cell.angle_beta   90.00
_cell.angle_gamma   90.00
#
_symmetry.space_group_name_H-M   'P 1'
#
loop_
_entity.id
_entity.type
_entity.pdbx_description
1 polymer ?
#
loop_
_entity_poly.entity_id
_entity_poly.type
_entity_poly.pdbx_seq_one_letter_code
_entity_poly.pdbx_strand_id
1 'polypeptide(L)'
;MTADRISAILYRHDPANTGCSVCEDMEDEYDRIAGAIAEIPLEQLTFEAFRAVLVDAFFEDALSDEDLRKSHAEIVGVGVWPSIKKQA
;
A
#
# COMPACT_ATOMS: atom_id res chain seq x y z
N MET A 1 -5.50 2.83 -11.17
CA MET A 1 -4.23 2.14 -10.83
C MET A 1 -4.53 0.65 -10.72
N THR A 2 -3.59 -0.26 -10.98
CA THR A 2 -3.86 -1.72 -10.90
C THR A 2 -3.58 -2.24 -9.48
N ALA A 3 -4.29 -3.31 -9.10
CA ALA A 3 -4.07 -4.01 -7.83
C ALA A 3 -2.62 -4.47 -7.68
N ASP A 4 -2.02 -5.05 -8.72
CA ASP A 4 -0.62 -5.52 -8.70
C ASP A 4 0.38 -4.44 -8.27
N ARG A 5 0.15 -3.19 -8.69
CA ARG A 5 1.02 -2.07 -8.32
C ARG A 5 0.84 -1.67 -6.86
N ILE A 6 -0.40 -1.67 -6.37
CA ILE A 6 -0.71 -1.37 -4.96
C ILE A 6 -0.12 -2.44 -4.06
N SER A 7 -0.31 -3.71 -4.41
CA SER A 7 0.26 -4.86 -3.72
C SER A 7 1.79 -4.74 -3.61
N ALA A 8 2.49 -4.47 -4.72
CA ALA A 8 3.94 -4.28 -4.71
C ALA A 8 4.42 -3.11 -3.83
N ILE A 9 3.59 -2.07 -3.63
CA ILE A 9 3.88 -0.96 -2.71
C ILE A 9 3.71 -1.43 -1.26
N LEU A 10 2.62 -2.14 -0.96
CA LEU A 10 2.34 -2.68 0.37
C LEU A 10 3.41 -3.68 0.82
N TYR A 11 3.86 -4.59 -0.05
CA TYR A 11 4.99 -5.49 0.26
C TYR A 11 6.29 -4.76 0.56
N ARG A 12 6.54 -3.64 -0.13
CA ARG A 12 7.79 -2.91 0.03
C ARG A 12 7.87 -2.19 1.36
N HIS A 13 6.76 -1.58 1.78
CA HIS A 13 6.71 -0.80 3.02
C HIS A 13 6.27 -1.63 4.23
N ASP A 14 5.65 -2.79 4.01
CA ASP A 14 5.21 -3.75 5.04
C ASP A 14 4.52 -3.05 6.23
N PRO A 15 3.39 -2.35 6.02
CA PRO A 15 2.75 -1.58 7.08
C PRO A 15 2.29 -2.43 8.26
N ALA A 16 2.13 -3.74 8.10
CA ALA A 16 1.77 -4.63 9.20
C ALA A 16 3.00 -5.19 9.94
N ASN A 17 4.22 -4.73 9.62
CA ASN A 17 5.49 -5.19 10.19
C ASN A 17 5.55 -6.72 10.29
N THR A 18 5.10 -7.36 9.24
CA THR A 18 4.89 -8.80 9.22
C THR A 18 6.21 -9.55 9.34
N GLY A 19 7.33 -8.87 9.05
CA GLY A 19 8.67 -9.40 9.23
C GLY A 19 8.98 -10.56 8.27
N CYS A 20 8.08 -10.81 7.32
CA CYS A 20 8.20 -11.91 6.38
C CYS A 20 8.20 -11.36 4.96
N SER A 21 9.39 -11.20 4.38
CA SER A 21 9.54 -10.82 2.99
C SER A 21 9.14 -11.91 1.98
N VAL A 22 8.74 -13.10 2.46
CA VAL A 22 8.56 -14.32 1.63
C VAL A 22 7.58 -15.35 2.24
N CYS A 23 6.59 -14.94 3.03
CA CYS A 23 5.56 -15.89 3.49
C CYS A 23 4.46 -15.98 2.42
N GLU A 24 4.34 -17.12 1.71
CA GLU A 24 3.33 -17.36 0.66
C GLU A 24 1.89 -17.05 1.16
N ASP A 25 1.57 -17.34 2.43
CA ASP A 25 0.26 -17.03 3.01
C ASP A 25 -0.01 -15.52 3.19
N MET A 26 1.04 -14.69 3.18
CA MET A 26 0.91 -13.23 3.22
C MET A 26 0.96 -12.59 1.85
N GLU A 27 1.51 -13.26 0.82
CA GLU A 27 1.37 -12.86 -0.59
C GLU A 27 -0.11 -12.68 -0.99
N ASP A 28 -0.98 -13.51 -0.41
CA ASP A 28 -2.43 -13.45 -0.65
C ASP A 28 -3.13 -12.27 0.06
N GLU A 29 -2.58 -11.74 1.16
CA GLU A 29 -3.26 -10.75 2.00
C GLU A 29 -3.14 -9.34 1.42
N TYR A 30 -1.94 -8.89 1.04
CA TYR A 30 -1.80 -7.59 0.38
C TYR A 30 -2.38 -7.60 -1.02
N ASP A 31 -2.41 -8.73 -1.72
CA ASP A 31 -3.13 -8.84 -3.00
C ASP A 31 -4.63 -8.61 -2.83
N ARG A 32 -5.25 -9.20 -1.79
CA ARG A 32 -6.66 -8.96 -1.47
C ARG A 32 -6.93 -7.50 -1.10
N ILE A 33 -6.09 -6.93 -0.24
CA ILE A 33 -6.18 -5.53 0.18
C ILE A 33 -5.98 -4.59 -1.02
N ALA A 34 -5.03 -4.91 -1.90
CA ALA A 34 -4.78 -4.15 -3.10
C ALA A 34 -5.97 -4.16 -4.05
N GLY A 35 -6.69 -5.28 -4.15
CA GLY A 35 -7.97 -5.38 -4.84
C GLY A 35 -9.00 -4.39 -4.29
N ALA A 36 -9.21 -4.40 -2.96
CA ALA A 36 -10.15 -3.48 -2.30
C ALA A 36 -9.77 -2.00 -2.49
N ILE A 37 -8.48 -1.66 -2.40
CA ILE A 37 -7.99 -0.29 -2.64
C ILE A 37 -8.19 0.11 -4.11
N ALA A 38 -7.99 -0.81 -5.06
CA ALA A 38 -8.14 -0.52 -6.49
C ALA A 38 -9.59 -0.21 -6.90
N GLU A 39 -10.57 -0.63 -6.12
CA GLU A 39 -12.00 -0.30 -6.32
C GLU A 39 -12.35 1.12 -5.87
N ILE A 40 -11.52 1.75 -5.03
CA ILE A 40 -11.75 3.11 -4.52
C ILE A 40 -11.29 4.12 -5.58
N PRO A 41 -12.17 5.04 -6.03
CA PRO A 41 -11.77 6.13 -6.91
C PRO A 41 -10.66 6.98 -6.28
N LEU A 42 -9.68 7.41 -7.06
CA LEU A 42 -8.48 8.09 -6.54
C LEU A 42 -8.83 9.36 -5.75
N GLU A 43 -9.85 10.10 -6.18
CA GLU A 43 -10.36 11.29 -5.50
C GLU A 43 -11.01 11.01 -4.14
N GLN A 44 -11.37 9.75 -3.87
CA GLN A 44 -11.94 9.26 -2.61
C GLN A 44 -10.91 8.48 -1.76
N LEU A 45 -9.74 8.18 -2.31
CA LEU A 45 -8.67 7.46 -1.62
C LEU A 45 -7.88 8.38 -0.68
N THR A 46 -8.56 8.90 0.34
CA THR A 46 -7.91 9.64 1.43
C THR A 46 -7.05 8.71 2.27
N PHE A 47 -6.18 9.28 3.10
CA PHE A 47 -5.36 8.48 4.02
C PHE A 47 -6.23 7.64 4.96
N GLU A 48 -7.34 8.22 5.44
CA GLU A 48 -8.29 7.54 6.32
C GLU A 48 -9.02 6.39 5.61
N ALA A 49 -9.43 6.58 4.36
CA ALA A 49 -10.05 5.52 3.56
C ALA A 49 -9.06 4.37 3.31
N PHE A 50 -7.82 4.71 2.95
CA PHE A 50 -6.74 3.72 2.81
C PHE A 50 -6.48 2.97 4.12
N ARG A 51 -6.30 3.69 5.23
CA ARG A 51 -6.05 3.11 6.56
C ARG A 51 -7.20 2.19 6.99
N ALA A 52 -8.45 2.57 6.72
CA ALA A 52 -9.61 1.77 7.07
C ALA A 52 -9.58 0.37 6.42
N VAL A 53 -9.18 0.28 5.14
CA VAL A 53 -9.03 -1.03 4.46
C VAL A 53 -7.97 -1.90 5.15
N LEU A 54 -6.84 -1.31 5.54
CA LEU A 54 -5.76 -2.05 6.21
C LEU A 54 -6.15 -2.49 7.63
N VAL A 55 -6.87 -1.64 8.36
CA VAL A 55 -7.35 -1.94 9.72
C VAL A 55 -8.37 -3.09 9.71
N ASP A 56 -9.24 -3.15 8.69
CA ASP A 56 -10.22 -4.24 8.53
C ASP A 56 -9.53 -5.60 8.35
N ALA A 57 -8.35 -5.62 7.73
CA ALA A 57 -7.57 -6.84 7.47
C ALA A 57 -6.63 -7.26 8.62
N PHE A 58 -5.95 -6.31 9.28
CA PHE A 58 -4.87 -6.62 10.25
C PHE A 58 -5.09 -6.14 11.69
N PHE A 59 -6.16 -5.39 11.98
CA PHE A 59 -6.39 -4.65 13.24
C PHE A 59 -5.43 -3.47 13.47
N GLU A 60 -5.88 -2.43 14.19
CA GLU A 60 -5.18 -1.13 14.31
C GLU A 60 -3.77 -1.23 14.91
N ASP A 61 -3.61 -2.03 15.97
CA ASP A 61 -2.34 -2.16 16.70
C ASP A 61 -1.25 -2.92 15.94
N ALA A 62 -1.61 -3.61 14.84
CA ALA A 62 -0.66 -4.31 13.99
C ALA A 62 0.04 -3.37 12.99
N LEU A 63 -0.46 -2.14 12.82
CA LEU A 63 -0.06 -1.27 11.73
C LEU A 63 0.94 -0.18 12.16
N SER A 64 1.98 0.01 11.36
CA SER A 64 2.89 1.14 11.43
C SER A 64 2.28 2.37 10.75
N ASP A 65 1.97 3.37 11.56
CA ASP A 65 1.43 4.65 11.11
C ASP A 65 2.40 5.40 10.16
N GLU A 66 3.71 5.11 10.25
CA GLU A 66 4.73 5.64 9.34
C GLU A 66 4.64 4.96 7.96
N ASP A 67 4.59 3.63 7.94
CA ASP A 67 4.65 2.86 6.70
C ASP A 67 3.30 2.88 5.94
N LEU A 68 2.19 3.04 6.67
CA LEU A 68 0.90 3.40 6.09
C LEU A 68 0.99 4.73 5.32
N ARG A 69 1.62 5.77 5.90
CA ARG A 69 1.76 7.08 5.24
C ARG A 69 2.65 6.99 4.01
N LYS A 70 3.77 6.24 4.07
CA LYS A 70 4.64 6.00 2.91
C LYS A 70 3.90 5.27 1.79
N SER A 71 3.17 4.21 2.13
CA SER A 71 2.37 3.43 1.18
C SER A 71 1.31 4.30 0.51
N HIS A 72 0.51 5.01 1.30
CA HIS A 72 -0.52 5.92 0.79
C HIS A 72 0.06 6.99 -0.11
N ALA A 73 1.13 7.66 0.31
CA ALA A 73 1.79 8.70 -0.47
C ALA A 73 2.32 8.18 -1.81
N GLU A 74 2.84 6.95 -1.88
CA GLU A 74 3.29 6.36 -3.14
C GLU A 74 2.11 5.94 -4.03
N ILE A 75 1.04 5.43 -3.44
CA ILE A 75 -0.20 5.03 -4.12
C ILE A 75 -0.90 6.23 -4.76
N VAL A 76 -1.06 7.34 -4.02
CA VAL A 76 -1.71 8.56 -4.56
C VAL A 76 -0.72 9.45 -5.33
N GLY A 77 0.57 9.35 -5.00
CA GLY A 77 1.67 10.14 -5.57
C GLY A 77 2.16 9.69 -6.94
N VAL A 78 1.46 8.77 -7.62
CA VAL A 78 1.73 8.37 -9.03
C VAL A 78 1.42 9.51 -10.04
N GLY A 79 1.20 10.75 -9.57
CA GLY A 79 1.32 11.96 -10.37
C GLY A 79 2.68 12.67 -10.27
N VAL A 80 3.54 12.34 -9.30
CA VAL A 80 4.82 13.02 -9.05
C VAL A 80 5.89 12.05 -8.54
N TRP A 81 6.37 11.16 -9.41
CA TRP A 81 7.76 10.71 -9.29
C TRP A 81 8.57 11.44 -10.35
N PRO A 82 9.55 12.30 -9.99
CA PRO A 82 10.45 12.84 -10.99
C PRO A 82 11.20 11.66 -11.59
N SER A 83 11.06 11.47 -12.91
CA SER A 83 12.02 10.71 -13.70
C SER A 83 13.41 11.20 -13.30
N ILE A 84 14.12 10.39 -12.51
CA ILE A 84 15.54 10.62 -12.24
C ILE A 84 16.22 10.26 -13.56
N LYS A 85 16.25 11.22 -14.48
CA LYS A 85 17.13 11.17 -15.64
C LYS A 85 18.53 11.05 -15.06
N LYS A 86 19.14 9.86 -15.16
CA LYS A 86 20.60 9.76 -15.20
C LYS A 86 21.04 10.62 -16.39
N GLN A 87 21.53 11.82 -16.10
CA GLN A 87 22.36 12.52 -17.07
C GLN A 87 23.76 11.93 -16.99
N ALA A 88 24.28 11.67 -18.19
CA ALA A 88 25.54 11.04 -18.50
C ALA A 88 26.75 11.79 -17.96
#